data_AF-A0A084Z6I0-F1
#
_entry.id   AF-A0A084Z6I0-F1
#
_cell.length_a   1.000
_cell.length_b   1.000
_cell.length_c   1.000
_cell.angle_alpha   90.00
_cell.angle_beta   90.00
_cell.angle_gamma   90.00
#
_symmetry.space_group_name_H-M   'P 1'
#
loop_
_entity.id
_entity.type
_entity.pdbx_description
1 polymer ?
#
loop_
_entity_poly.entity_id
_entity_poly.type
_entity_poly.pdbx_seq_one_letter_code
_entity_poly.pdbx_strand_id
1 'polypeptide(L)' 'NQIGGMQVYFPRGEVLNTIIRDMKIWRDFTGKNIPELVERYQVTYKTVYKAIRRMRRLEQRKYQPDLFSKE' A
#
# COMPACT_ATOMS: atom_id res chain seq x y z
N ASN A 1 14.95 12.35 -12.92
CA ASN A 1 14.32 11.78 -14.14
C ASN A 1 14.52 10.27 -14.16
N GLN A 2 13.63 9.48 -13.54
CA GLN A 2 13.75 8.00 -13.48
C GLN A 2 12.54 7.27 -14.11
N ILE A 3 11.68 7.99 -14.83
CA ILE A 3 10.50 7.41 -15.49
C ILE A 3 10.47 7.94 -16.93
N GLY A 4 11.47 7.57 -17.73
CA GLY A 4 11.51 7.88 -19.16
C GLY A 4 11.81 6.60 -19.91
N GLY A 5 10.90 6.16 -20.79
CA GLY A 5 11.08 4.99 -21.66
C GLY A 5 10.46 3.66 -21.18
N MET A 6 9.96 3.57 -19.94
CA MET A 6 9.29 2.36 -19.45
C MET A 6 7.77 2.48 -19.61
N GLN A 7 7.14 1.51 -20.29
CA GLN A 7 5.69 1.39 -20.36
C GLN A 7 5.16 0.90 -19.00
N VAL A 8 4.70 1.83 -18.17
CA VAL A 8 4.08 1.50 -16.87
C VAL A 8 2.59 1.36 -17.06
N TYR A 9 2.03 0.22 -16.65
CA TYR A 9 0.58 0.06 -16.58
C TYR A 9 0.03 0.91 -15.43
N PHE A 10 -0.79 1.90 -15.78
CA PHE A 10 -1.51 2.69 -14.81
C PHE A 10 -2.91 2.08 -14.58
N PRO A 11 -3.22 1.57 -13.37
CA PRO A 11 -4.53 0.99 -13.09
C PRO A 11 -5.61 2.06 -13.20
N ARG A 12 -6.78 1.71 -13.74
CA ARG A 12 -7.94 2.61 -13.88
C ARG A 12 -9.12 2.14 -13.04
N GLY A 13 -10.02 3.06 -12.69
CA GLY A 13 -11.26 2.77 -11.97
C GLY A 13 -11.07 2.39 -10.50
N GLU A 14 -11.87 1.44 -10.03
CA GLU A 14 -11.93 0.97 -8.63
C GLU A 14 -10.56 0.54 -8.05
N VAL A 15 -9.71 -0.03 -8.89
CA VAL A 15 -8.37 -0.49 -8.47
C VAL A 15 -7.51 0.70 -8.06
N LEU A 16 -7.56 1.80 -8.81
CA LEU A 16 -6.81 3.02 -8.50
C LEU A 16 -7.30 3.64 -7.20
N ASN A 17 -8.63 3.75 -7.03
CA ASN A 17 -9.23 4.28 -5.81
C ASN A 17 -8.83 3.46 -4.58
N THR A 18 -8.79 2.13 -4.71
CA THR A 18 -8.33 1.22 -3.66
C THR A 18 -6.87 1.47 -3.30
N ILE A 19 -5.99 1.59 -4.30
CA ILE A 19 -4.56 1.84 -4.08
C ILE A 19 -4.35 3.20 -3.40
N ILE A 20 -5.03 4.24 -3.86
CA ILE A 20 -4.94 5.58 -3.27
C ILE A 20 -5.41 5.56 -1.81
N ARG A 21 -6.53 4.88 -1.52
CA ARG A 21 -7.02 4.73 -0.14
C ARG A 21 -6.02 3.98 0.73
N ASP A 22 -5.48 2.86 0.26
CA ASP A 22 -4.51 2.07 1.02
C ASP A 22 -3.23 2.87 1.33
N MET A 23 -2.77 3.71 0.38
CA MET A 23 -1.66 4.64 0.58
C MET A 23 -1.97 5.70 1.64
N LYS A 24 -3.20 6.25 1.64
CA LYS A 24 -3.64 7.22 2.67
C LYS A 24 -3.72 6.58 4.06
N ILE A 25 -4.33 5.40 4.16
CA ILE A 25 -4.40 4.61 5.42
C ILE A 25 -2.99 4.38 5.98
N TRP A 26 -2.04 4.00 5.12
CA TRP A 26 -0.66 3.76 5.55
C TRP A 26 0.06 5.02 6.02
N ARG A 27 -0.14 6.16 5.34
CA ARG A 27 0.42 7.45 5.74
C ARG A 27 -0.05 7.87 7.14
N ASP A 28 -1.33 7.65 7.43
CA ASP A 28 -1.95 8.04 8.70
C ASP A 28 -1.76 7.02 9.82
N PHE A 29 -1.17 5.85 9.52
CA PHE A 29 -1.02 4.78 10.49
C PHE A 29 0.13 5.07 11.47
N THR A 30 -0.20 5.18 12.76
CA THR A 30 0.77 5.45 13.84
C THR A 30 1.19 4.20 14.61
N GLY A 31 0.72 3.01 14.21
CA GLY A 31 1.04 1.74 14.86
C GLY A 31 -0.08 1.18 15.74
N LYS A 32 -0.92 2.05 16.33
CA LYS A 32 -1.98 1.67 17.28
C LYS A 32 -3.35 2.31 17.05
N ASN A 33 -3.52 3.08 15.97
CA ASN A 33 -4.74 3.85 15.69
C ASN A 33 -5.71 3.18 14.69
N ILE A 34 -5.82 1.84 14.71
CA ILE A 34 -6.68 1.12 13.76
C ILE A 34 -8.17 1.51 13.85
N PRO A 35 -8.79 1.64 15.05
CA PRO A 35 -10.18 2.07 15.15
C PRO A 35 -10.44 3.45 14.53
N GLU A 36 -9.52 4.41 14.76
CA GLU A 36 -9.60 5.75 14.16
C GLU A 36 -9.55 5.69 12.62
N LEU A 37 -8.71 4.83 12.05
CA LEU A 37 -8.60 4.67 10.60
C LEU A 37 -9.87 4.02 10.00
N VAL A 38 -10.49 3.08 10.70
CA VAL A 38 -11.76 2.46 10.29
C VAL A 38 -12.86 3.52 10.17
N GLU A 39 -12.98 4.38 11.18
CA GLU A 39 -13.96 5.47 11.20
C GLU A 39 -13.65 6.54 10.16
N ARG A 40 -12.41 7.05 10.13
CA ARG A 40 -11.99 8.12 9.21
C ARG A 40 -12.19 7.75 7.74
N TYR A 41 -11.86 6.52 7.37
CA TYR A 41 -11.93 6.06 5.98
C TYR A 41 -13.22 5.30 5.65
N GLN A 42 -14.14 5.16 6.61
CA GLN A 42 -15.40 4.41 6.47
C GLN A 42 -15.21 3.02 5.85
N VAL A 43 -14.23 2.28 6.37
CA VAL A 43 -13.88 0.94 5.90
C VAL A 43 -13.85 -0.06 7.05
N THR A 44 -14.02 -1.34 6.74
CA THR A 44 -13.91 -2.39 7.76
C THR A 44 -12.49 -2.49 8.33
N TYR A 45 -12.38 -3.00 9.56
CA TYR A 45 -11.09 -3.40 10.17
C TYR A 45 -10.25 -4.27 9.23
N LYS A 46 -10.88 -5.26 8.58
CA LYS A 46 -10.22 -6.16 7.63
C LYS A 46 -9.55 -5.40 6.48
N THR A 47 -10.17 -4.34 5.98
CA THR A 47 -9.61 -3.48 4.92
C THR A 47 -8.38 -2.73 5.42
N VAL A 48 -8.44 -2.13 6.60
CA VAL A 48 -7.30 -1.42 7.21
C VAL A 48 -6.11 -2.37 7.42
N TYR A 49 -6.35 -3.56 7.99
CA TYR A 49 -5.30 -4.58 8.16
C TYR A 49 -4.71 -5.04 6.83
N LYS A 50 -5.53 -5.20 5.77
CA LYS A 50 -5.05 -5.54 4.43
C LYS A 50 -4.16 -4.44 3.85
N ALA A 51 -4.55 -3.18 3.97
CA ALA A 51 -3.78 -2.03 3.51
C ALA A 51 -2.41 -2.00 4.22
N ILE A 52 -2.40 -2.08 5.56
CA ILE A 52 -1.17 -2.10 6.37
C ILE A 52 -0.27 -3.27 5.97
N ARG A 53 -0.82 -4.48 5.83
CA ARG A 53 -0.05 -5.67 5.42
C ARG A 53 0.55 -5.52 4.03
N ARG A 54 -0.19 -4.96 3.08
CA ARG A 54 0.30 -4.70 1.71
C ARG A 54 1.47 -3.72 1.74
N MET A 55 1.34 -2.61 2.47
CA MET A 55 2.37 -1.58 2.52
C MET A 55 3.64 -2.03 3.26
N ARG A 56 3.50 -2.81 4.35
CA ARG A 56 4.65 -3.44 5.02
C ARG A 56 5.46 -4.34 4.07
N ARG A 57 4.80 -5.11 3.22
CA ARG A 57 5.48 -5.96 2.22
C ARG A 57 6.24 -5.12 1.19
N LEU A 58 5.68 -3.99 0.76
CA LEU A 58 6.33 -3.08 -0.19
C LEU A 58 7.57 -2.42 0.44
N GLU A 59 7.45 -1.93 1.67
CA GLU A 59 8.59 -1.37 2.42
C GLU A 59 9.67 -2.43 2.66
N GLN A 60 9.29 -3.65 3.06
CA GLN A 60 10.25 -4.75 3.24
C GLN A 60 11.03 -5.03 1.95
N ARG A 61 10.36 -5.13 0.80
CA ARG A 61 11.01 -5.36 -0.51
C ARG A 61 11.93 -4.22 -0.93
N LYS A 62 11.69 -2.99 -0.46
CA LYS A 62 12.53 -1.83 -0.76
C LYS A 62 13.88 -1.92 -0.05
N TYR A 63 13.90 -2.40 1.20
CA TYR A 63 15.12 -2.48 2.01
C TYR A 63 15.80 -3.85 1.96
N GLN A 64 15.03 -4.92 1.78
CA GLN A 64 15.51 -6.29 1.74
C GLN A 64 15.28 -6.87 0.33
N PRO A 65 16.33 -6.96 -0.51
CA PRO A 65 16.25 -7.73 -1.73
C PRO A 65 15.98 -9.20 -1.40
N ASP A 66 15.21 -9.90 -2.24
CA ASP A 66 14.90 -11.31 -2.04
C ASP A 66 16.22 -12.10 -2.02
N LEU A 67 16.42 -12.89 -0.96
CA LEU A 67 17.63 -13.72 -0.76
C LEU A 67 17.87 -14.70 -1.92
N PHE A 68 16.79 -15.06 -2.63
CA PHE A 68 16.79 -15.90 -3.82
C PHE A 68 16.11 -15.17 -4.98
N SER A 69 16.57 -13.96 -5.29
CA SER A 69 16.22 -13.32 -6.56
C SER A 69 16.82 -14.18 -7.67
N LYS A 70 16.00 -15.06 -8.27
CA LYS A 70 16.38 -16.06 -9.27
C LYS A 70 17.33 -15.50 -10.33
N GLU A 71 18.41 -16.25 -10.60
CA GLU A 71 19.10 -16.27 -11.90
C GLU A 71 18.12 -16.63 -13.03
#